data_AF-A0A3D1PIT2-F1
#
_entry.id   AF-A0A3D1PIT2-F1
#
_cell.length_a   1.000
_cell.length_b   1.000
_cell.length_c   1.000
_cell.angle_alpha   90.00
_cell.angle_beta   90.00
_cell.angle_gamma   90.00
#
_symmetry.space_group_name_H-M   'P 1'
#
loop_
_entity.id
_entity.type
_entity.pdbx_description
1 polymer ?
#
loop_
_entity_poly.entity_id
_entity_poly.type
_entity_poly.pdbx_seq_one_letter_code
_entity_poly.pdbx_strand_id
1 'polypeptide(L)'
;MGKKQRLTGIDLLRGLAIYAVVILHSDEGILVKPMGWGAILQFSNFAVPFFLATSFYLIINKLYVSGPQFPWKTRLTRLLIPYGFWSFVYLLQKSIKYLSKHEIDKL
;
A
#
# COMPACT_ATOMS: atom_id res chain seq x y z
N MET A 1 -21.12 26.45 -1.29
CA MET A 1 -20.03 25.46 -1.12
C MET A 1 -20.47 24.41 -0.10
N GLY A 2 -20.98 23.25 -0.53
CA GLY A 2 -21.38 22.19 0.39
C GLY A 2 -20.16 21.57 1.07
N LYS A 3 -20.12 21.54 2.40
CA LYS A 3 -19.07 20.86 3.17
C LYS A 3 -19.04 19.39 2.75
N LYS A 4 -17.96 18.91 2.14
CA LYS A 4 -17.73 17.48 1.96
C LYS A 4 -17.74 16.82 3.33
N GLN A 5 -18.73 15.96 3.57
CA GLN A 5 -18.85 15.24 4.83
C GLN A 5 -17.68 14.24 4.90
N ARG A 6 -16.76 14.48 5.84
CA ARG A 6 -15.62 13.62 6.09
C ARG A 6 -16.10 12.38 6.83
N LEU A 7 -15.69 11.20 6.36
CA LEU A 7 -16.08 9.91 6.94
C LEU A 7 -15.12 9.56 8.08
N THR A 8 -15.29 10.21 9.24
CA THR A 8 -14.39 10.07 10.41
C THR A 8 -14.18 8.63 10.85
N GLY A 9 -15.21 7.78 10.76
CA GLY A 9 -15.09 6.35 11.10
C GLY A 9 -14.14 5.60 10.17
N ILE A 10 -14.17 5.89 8.86
CA ILE A 10 -13.23 5.30 7.90
C ILE A 10 -11.82 5.79 8.18
N ASP A 11 -11.65 7.07 8.50
CA ASP A 11 -10.33 7.62 8.84
C ASP A 11 -9.72 6.97 10.09
N LEU A 12 -10.54 6.70 11.11
CA LEU A 12 -10.10 6.04 12.35
C LEU A 12 -9.68 4.59 12.08
N LEU A 13 -10.52 3.81 11.38
CA LEU A 13 -10.19 2.44 11.01
C LEU A 13 -8.98 2.36 10.07
N ARG A 14 -8.81 3.37 9.21
CA ARG A 14 -7.63 3.52 8.37
C ARG A 14 -6.37 3.77 9.19
N GLY A 15 -6.43 4.59 10.23
CA GLY A 15 -5.32 4.77 11.17
C GLY A 15 -4.91 3.45 11.83
N LEU A 16 -5.88 2.67 12.32
CA LEU A 16 -5.63 1.35 12.90
C LEU A 16 -5.03 0.37 11.88
N ALA A 17 -5.53 0.37 10.65
CA ALA A 17 -5.00 -0.47 9.58
C ALA A 17 -3.55 -0.10 9.20
N ILE A 18 -3.19 1.19 9.19
CA ILE A 18 -1.79 1.62 8.97
C ILE A 18 -0.90 1.01 10.05
N TYR A 19 -1.30 1.10 11.32
CA TYR A 19 -0.52 0.55 12.42
C TYR A 19 -0.37 -0.98 12.34
N ALA A 20 -1.45 -1.69 12.00
CA ALA A 20 -1.42 -3.12 11.77
C ALA A 20 -0.47 -3.54 10.63
N VAL A 21 -0.38 -2.76 9.54
CA VAL A 21 0.60 -3.01 8.46
C VAL A 21 2.04 -2.84 8.95
N VAL A 22 2.31 -1.83 9.78
CA VAL A 22 3.64 -1.64 10.38
C VAL A 22 4.02 -2.85 11.23
N ILE A 23 3.09 -3.37 12.04
CA ILE A 23 3.31 -4.59 12.84
C ILE A 23 3.65 -5.78 11.94
N LEU A 24 2.87 -6.01 10.86
CA LEU A 24 3.09 -7.14 9.95
C LEU A 24 4.50 -7.12 9.34
N HIS A 25 4.98 -5.95 8.93
CA HIS A 25 6.31 -5.82 8.29
C HIS A 25 7.45 -5.70 9.31
N SER A 26 7.14 -5.50 10.58
CA SER A 26 8.16 -5.49 11.64
C SER A 26 8.51 -6.89 12.12
N ASP A 27 7.70 -7.92 11.83
CA ASP A 27 7.95 -9.30 12.31
C ASP A 27 9.29 -9.87 11.86
N GLU A 28 9.74 -9.55 10.63
CA GLU A 28 11.01 -10.04 10.07
C GLU A 28 12.25 -9.51 10.81
N GLY A 29 12.13 -8.41 11.54
CA GLY A 29 13.25 -7.74 12.24
C GLY A 29 13.31 -7.96 13.75
N ILE A 30 12.35 -8.68 14.34
CA ILE A 30 12.23 -8.81 15.80
C ILE A 30 12.92 -10.09 16.28
N LEU A 31 14.00 -9.91 17.05
CA LEU A 31 14.80 -11.01 17.63
C LEU A 31 14.10 -11.70 18.83
N VAL A 32 13.27 -10.97 19.57
CA VAL A 32 12.57 -11.49 20.76
C VAL A 32 11.09 -11.15 20.64
N LYS A 33 10.25 -12.18 20.46
CA LYS A 33 8.81 -12.02 20.29
C LYS A 33 8.11 -12.01 21.66
N PRO A 34 7.36 -10.94 22.00
CA PRO A 34 6.63 -10.88 23.27
C PRO A 34 5.50 -11.93 23.33
N MET A 35 5.06 -12.27 24.54
CA MET A 35 3.93 -13.16 24.73
C MET A 35 2.68 -12.60 24.04
N GLY A 36 2.01 -13.41 23.22
CA GLY A 36 0.83 -12.99 22.45
C GLY A 36 1.12 -12.33 21.10
N TRP A 37 2.39 -12.20 20.68
CA TRP A 37 2.77 -11.61 19.39
C TRP A 37 2.07 -12.28 18.19
N GLY A 38 1.92 -13.61 18.21
CA GLY A 38 1.20 -14.34 17.15
C GLY A 38 -0.27 -13.92 17.02
N ALA A 39 -0.96 -13.66 18.14
CA ALA A 39 -2.35 -13.18 18.12
C ALA A 39 -2.45 -11.75 17.58
N ILE A 40 -1.48 -10.90 17.91
CA ILE A 40 -1.37 -9.53 17.38
C ILE A 40 -1.14 -9.53 15.87
N LEU A 41 -0.27 -10.43 15.37
CA LEU A 41 -0.05 -10.60 13.93
C LEU A 41 -1.31 -11.12 13.22
N GLN A 42 -1.96 -12.14 13.78
CA GLN A 42 -3.19 -12.69 13.22
C GLN A 42 -4.28 -11.63 13.14
N PHE A 43 -4.45 -10.83 14.20
CA PHE A 43 -5.35 -9.68 14.18
C PHE A 43 -4.97 -8.71 13.07
N SER A 44 -3.69 -8.34 12.96
CA SER A 44 -3.19 -7.35 12.00
C SER A 44 -3.43 -7.71 10.52
N ASN A 45 -3.68 -8.99 10.21
CA ASN A 45 -4.02 -9.45 8.85
C ASN A 45 -5.30 -8.81 8.27
N PHE A 46 -6.17 -8.21 9.11
CA PHE A 46 -7.35 -7.48 8.60
C PHE A 46 -6.98 -6.24 7.77
N ALA A 47 -5.78 -5.68 7.97
CA ALA A 47 -5.44 -4.36 7.44
C ALA A 47 -5.43 -4.31 5.91
N VAL A 48 -4.83 -5.32 5.25
CA VAL A 48 -4.76 -5.41 3.79
C VAL A 48 -6.15 -5.51 3.14
N PRO A 49 -7.03 -6.46 3.50
CA PRO A 49 -8.37 -6.52 2.92
C PRO A 49 -9.20 -5.27 3.26
N PHE A 50 -9.01 -4.65 4.44
CA PHE A 50 -9.65 -3.39 4.77
C PHE A 50 -9.23 -2.23 3.84
N PHE A 51 -7.93 -2.08 3.55
CA PHE A 51 -7.46 -1.06 2.60
C PHE A 51 -8.02 -1.28 1.21
N LEU A 52 -8.11 -2.54 0.77
CA LEU A 52 -8.70 -2.91 -0.51
C LEU A 52 -10.18 -2.52 -0.56
N ALA A 53 -10.97 -2.97 0.42
CA ALA A 53 -12.41 -2.72 0.50
C ALA A 53 -12.74 -1.22 0.57
N THR A 54 -12.04 -0.47 1.44
CA THR A 54 -12.26 0.98 1.56
C THR A 54 -11.85 1.74 0.30
N SER A 55 -10.77 1.33 -0.37
CA SER A 55 -10.36 1.93 -1.64
C SER A 55 -11.42 1.73 -2.72
N PHE A 56 -11.95 0.50 -2.87
CA PHE A 56 -13.03 0.21 -3.81
C PHE A 56 -14.30 0.99 -3.46
N TYR A 57 -14.73 0.96 -2.19
CA TYR A 57 -15.92 1.68 -1.75
C TYR A 57 -15.84 3.18 -2.08
N LEU A 58 -14.72 3.82 -1.76
CA LEU A 58 -14.53 5.26 -2.04
C LEU A 58 -14.41 5.57 -3.53
N ILE A 59 -13.85 4.66 -4.34
CA ILE A 59 -13.77 4.81 -5.79
C ILE A 59 -15.17 4.68 -6.42
N ILE A 60 -15.91 3.62 -6.08
CA ILE A 60 -17.25 3.35 -6.62
C ILE A 60 -18.20 4.47 -6.23
N ASN A 61 -18.22 4.88 -4.95
CA ASN A 61 -19.04 6.00 -4.50
C ASN A 61 -18.70 7.29 -5.28
N LYS A 62 -17.41 7.56 -5.50
CA LYS A 62 -16.99 8.72 -6.28
C LYS A 62 -17.41 8.62 -7.76
N LEU A 63 -17.34 7.44 -8.38
CA LEU A 63 -17.79 7.22 -9.75
C LEU A 63 -19.29 7.45 -9.89
N TYR A 64 -20.08 6.91 -8.96
CA TYR A 64 -21.53 7.05 -8.96
C TYR A 64 -21.97 8.51 -8.76
N VAL A 65 -21.30 9.25 -7.87
CA VAL A 65 -21.66 10.64 -7.56
C VAL A 65 -21.11 11.65 -8.58
N SER A 66 -19.94 11.40 -9.19
CA SER A 66 -19.26 12.40 -10.06
C SER A 66 -19.56 12.25 -11.55
N GLY A 67 -20.28 11.20 -11.96
CA GLY A 67 -20.57 10.94 -13.38
C GLY A 67 -19.32 10.72 -14.25
N PRO A 68 -19.40 10.91 -15.59
CA PRO A 68 -18.32 10.57 -16.53
C PRO A 68 -17.06 11.43 -16.43
N GLN A 69 -17.06 12.51 -15.63
CA GLN A 69 -15.89 13.35 -15.39
C GLN A 69 -14.97 12.79 -14.28
N PHE A 70 -14.68 11.49 -14.31
CA PHE A 70 -13.72 10.90 -13.37
C PHE A 70 -12.29 11.10 -13.91
N PRO A 71 -11.40 11.83 -13.21
CA PRO A 71 -10.05 12.13 -13.69
C PRO A 71 -9.12 10.93 -13.48
N TRP A 72 -9.31 9.88 -14.30
CA TRP A 72 -8.48 8.67 -14.30
C TRP A 72 -7.00 9.00 -14.54
N LYS A 73 -6.73 9.88 -15.51
CA LYS A 73 -5.36 10.28 -15.90
C LYS A 73 -4.54 10.78 -14.71
N THR A 74 -5.03 11.77 -13.97
CA THR A 74 -4.29 12.37 -12.84
C THR A 74 -3.99 11.34 -11.74
N ARG A 75 -4.91 10.41 -11.47
CA ARG A 75 -4.72 9.36 -10.46
C ARG A 75 -3.71 8.32 -10.91
N LEU A 76 -3.84 7.84 -12.14
CA LEU A 76 -2.91 6.89 -12.74
C LEU A 76 -1.50 7.46 -12.83
N THR A 77 -1.33 8.70 -13.30
CA THR A 77 -0.01 9.34 -13.38
C THR A 77 0.64 9.47 -11.99
N ARG A 78 -0.15 9.83 -10.96
CA ARG A 78 0.36 9.91 -9.58
C ARG A 78 0.80 8.55 -9.01
N LEU A 79 0.23 7.45 -9.48
CA LEU A 79 0.63 6.08 -9.10
C LEU A 79 1.80 5.60 -9.96
N LEU A 80 1.69 5.71 -11.28
CA LEU A 80 2.66 5.15 -12.23
C LEU A 80 4.02 5.86 -12.20
N ILE A 81 4.08 7.17 -11.96
CA ILE A 81 5.36 7.90 -11.89
C ILE A 81 6.28 7.34 -10.79
N PRO A 82 5.88 7.30 -9.51
CA PRO A 82 6.77 6.80 -8.46
C PRO A 82 7.10 5.31 -8.66
N TYR A 83 6.13 4.49 -9.06
CA TYR A 83 6.38 3.07 -9.34
C TYR A 83 7.37 2.88 -10.49
N GLY A 84 7.17 3.57 -11.62
CA GLY A 84 8.06 3.50 -12.77
C GLY A 84 9.47 3.99 -12.44
N PHE A 85 9.59 5.07 -11.66
CA PHE A 85 10.88 5.57 -11.21
C PHE A 85 11.62 4.54 -10.34
N TRP A 86 10.95 3.96 -9.35
CA TRP A 86 11.57 2.95 -8.48
C TRP A 86 11.88 1.65 -9.23
N SER A 87 11.03 1.22 -10.16
CA SER A 87 11.31 0.08 -11.04
C SER A 87 12.56 0.34 -11.89
N PHE A 88 12.70 1.55 -12.44
CA PHE A 88 13.89 1.93 -13.19
C PHE A 88 15.15 1.90 -12.32
N VAL A 89 15.12 2.49 -11.12
CA VAL A 89 16.25 2.46 -10.18
C VAL A 89 16.63 1.02 -9.81
N TYR A 90 15.65 0.17 -9.51
CA TYR A 90 15.87 -1.25 -9.18
C TYR A 90 16.52 -2.01 -10.34
N LEU A 91 16.00 -1.84 -11.56
CA LEU A 91 16.56 -2.48 -12.75
C LEU A 91 17.98 -2.00 -13.01
N LEU A 92 18.25 -0.70 -12.87
CA LEU A 92 19.58 -0.12 -13.03
C LEU A 92 20.58 -0.72 -12.02
N GLN A 93 20.20 -0.81 -10.75
CA GLN A 93 21.03 -1.47 -9.72
C GLN A 93 21.32 -2.93 -10.08
N LYS A 94 20.30 -3.67 -10.55
CA LYS A 94 20.44 -5.08 -10.96
C LYS A 94 21.35 -5.23 -12.18
N SER A 95 21.21 -4.36 -13.18
CA SER A 95 22.04 -4.33 -14.38
C SER A 95 23.51 -4.02 -14.06
N ILE A 96 23.77 -3.05 -13.17
CA ILE A 96 25.14 -2.73 -12.72
C ILE A 96 25.75 -3.95 -11.99
N LYS A 97 24.99 -4.59 -11.08
CA LYS A 97 25.45 -5.80 -10.39
C LYS A 97 25.76 -6.93 -11.37
N TYR A 98 24.91 -7.13 -12.38
CA TYR A 98 25.11 -8.14 -13.43
C TYR A 98 26.39 -7.90 -14.26
N LEU A 99 26.61 -6.66 -14.68
CA LEU A 99 27.81 -6.26 -15.43
C LEU A 99 29.08 -6.38 -14.59
N SER A 100 29.02 -6.06 -13.29
CA SER A 100 30.19 -6.09 -12.41
C SER A 100 30.58 -7.49 -11.95
N LYS A 101 29.64 -8.44 -11.87
CA LYS A 101 29.88 -9.73 -11.20
C LYS A 101 29.82 -10.94 -12.12
N HIS A 102 29.30 -10.83 -13.35
CA HIS A 102 29.07 -11.97 -14.26
C HIS A 102 28.36 -13.18 -13.62
N GLU A 103 27.80 -13.03 -12.42
CA GLU A 103 27.05 -14.06 -11.73
C GLU A 103 25.59 -13.98 -12.17
N ILE A 104 25.19 -15.00 -12.93
CA ILE A 104 23.80 -15.31 -13.23
C ILE A 104 23.16 -15.81 -11.93
N ASP A 105 22.80 -14.89 -11.03
CA ASP A 105 21.93 -15.23 -9.92
C ASP A 105 20.56 -15.57 -10.51
N LYS A 106 20.21 -16.85 -10.41
CA LYS A 106 19.03 -17.52 -10.98
C LYS A 106 17.76 -16.68 -10.88
N LEU A 107 17.04 -16.66 -12.00
CA LEU A 107 15.63 -16.23 -12.12
C LEU A 107 14.76 -16.84 -11.03
#